data_AF-A0A958LF21-F1
#
_entry.id   AF-A0A958LF21-F1
#
_cell.length_a   1.000
_cell.length_b   1.000
_cell.length_c   1.000
_cell.angle_alpha   90.00
_cell.angle_beta   90.00
_cell.angle_gamma   90.00
#
_symmetry.space_group_name_H-M   'P 1'
#
loop_
_entity.id
_entity.type
_entity.pdbx_description
1 polymer ?
#
loop_
_entity_poly.entity_id
_entity_poly.type
_entity_poly.pdbx_seq_one_letter_code
_entity_poly.pdbx_strand_id
1 'polypeptide(L)'
;MTSFGDVAAIESDGELPLLVFLHGIQGTKELFLPILKEPFVRKHATLAIDFLGFGESSVSHDFDYSISSFACAVEEILHPRASAVVLIGHSLGGMVATRLLESGL
;
A
#
# COMPACT_ATOMS: atom_id res chain seq x y z
N MET A 1 9.72 -5.04 4.57
CA MET A 1 9.59 -6.50 4.76
C MET A 1 8.41 -6.76 5.69
N THR A 2 7.60 -7.75 5.35
CA THR A 2 6.46 -8.23 6.17
C THR A 2 6.78 -9.63 6.70
N SER A 3 5.96 -10.15 7.61
CA SER A 3 6.00 -11.54 8.08
C SER A 3 5.87 -12.57 6.95
N PHE A 4 5.37 -12.15 5.79
CA PHE A 4 5.09 -13.03 4.64
C PHE A 4 6.03 -12.79 3.45
N GLY A 5 6.99 -11.86 3.56
CA GLY A 5 7.97 -11.59 2.51
C GLY A 5 8.21 -10.11 2.24
N ASP A 6 9.01 -9.84 1.21
CA ASP A 6 9.37 -8.50 0.79
C ASP A 6 8.25 -7.86 -0.03
N VAL A 7 8.02 -6.57 0.23
CA VAL A 7 7.06 -5.73 -0.48
C VAL A 7 7.82 -4.67 -1.24
N ALA A 8 7.67 -4.66 -2.56
CA ALA A 8 8.24 -3.65 -3.42
C ALA A 8 7.41 -2.36 -3.34
N ALA A 9 8.09 -1.21 -3.41
CA ALA A 9 7.45 0.09 -3.26
C ALA A 9 8.11 1.17 -4.11
N ILE A 10 7.31 2.17 -4.50
CA ILE A 10 7.77 3.48 -4.94
C ILE A 10 7.48 4.44 -3.78
N GLU A 11 8.52 5.08 -3.27
CA GLU A 11 8.43 6.00 -2.14
C GLU A 11 8.95 7.39 -2.53
N SER A 12 8.35 8.42 -1.94
CA SER A 12 8.88 9.78 -1.98
C SER A 12 8.68 10.48 -0.65
N ASP A 13 9.64 11.33 -0.30
CA ASP A 13 9.50 12.22 0.85
C ASP A 13 8.50 13.35 0.57
N GLY A 14 7.98 13.93 1.64
CA GLY A 14 7.14 15.12 1.62
C GLY A 14 6.79 15.56 3.04
N GLU A 15 6.23 16.76 3.16
CA GLU A 15 5.97 17.41 4.46
C GLU A 15 4.52 17.21 4.94
N LEU A 16 3.63 16.81 4.03
CA LEU A 16 2.21 16.53 4.32
C LEU A 16 1.99 15.03 4.62
N PRO A 17 0.84 14.66 5.21
CA PRO A 17 0.57 13.27 5.63
C PRO A 17 0.83 12.23 4.54
N LEU A 18 1.26 11.05 4.95
CA LEU A 18 1.61 9.97 4.04
C LEU A 18 0.39 9.53 3.21
N LEU A 19 0.53 9.57 1.89
CA LEU A 19 -0.41 8.98 0.94
C LEU A 19 0.01 7.55 0.61
N VAL A 20 -0.83 6.58 0.93
CA VAL A 20 -0.58 5.16 0.67
C VAL A 20 -1.45 4.69 -0.48
N PHE A 21 -0.84 4.24 -1.57
CA PHE A 21 -1.53 3.82 -2.79
C PHE A 21 -1.56 2.29 -2.90
N LEU A 22 -2.77 1.74 -3.02
CA LEU A 22 -3.06 0.31 -3.03
C LEU A 22 -3.74 -0.08 -4.36
N HIS A 23 -3.05 -0.89 -5.18
CA HIS A 23 -3.53 -1.23 -6.53
C HIS A 23 -4.66 -2.28 -6.54
N GLY A 24 -5.24 -2.54 -7.72
CA GLY A 24 -6.25 -3.59 -7.91
C GLY A 24 -5.64 -4.96 -8.24
N ILE A 25 -6.46 -6.01 -8.34
CA ILE A 25 -6.02 -7.29 -8.91
C ILE A 25 -5.40 -7.06 -10.29
N GLN A 26 -4.31 -7.79 -10.59
CA GLN A 26 -3.50 -7.67 -11.82
C GLN A 26 -2.82 -6.30 -12.00
N GLY A 27 -2.91 -5.41 -11.02
CA GLY A 27 -2.17 -4.16 -10.99
C GLY A 27 -0.81 -4.31 -10.30
N THR A 28 -0.06 -3.22 -10.35
CA THR A 28 1.21 -3.01 -9.64
C THR A 28 1.28 -1.55 -9.20
N LYS A 29 2.29 -1.19 -8.40
CA LYS A 29 2.57 0.18 -7.94
C LYS A 29 2.74 1.18 -9.10
N GLU A 30 3.18 0.72 -10.28
CA GLU A 30 3.35 1.57 -11.46
C GLU A 30 2.05 2.18 -11.98
N LEU A 31 0.89 1.59 -11.64
CA LEU A 31 -0.43 2.15 -11.94
C LEU A 31 -0.55 3.60 -11.47
N PHE A 32 0.13 3.95 -10.39
CA PHE A 32 0.06 5.27 -9.76
C PHE A 32 1.11 6.26 -10.29
N LEU A 33 2.02 5.87 -11.20
CA LEU A 33 3.05 6.78 -11.73
C LEU A 33 2.51 8.10 -12.30
N PRO A 34 1.36 8.14 -13.01
CA PRO A 34 0.80 9.41 -13.47
C PRO A 34 0.40 10.32 -12.30
N ILE A 35 -0.28 9.79 -11.28
CA ILE A 35 -0.76 10.59 -10.15
C ILE A 35 0.38 11.01 -9.20
N LEU A 36 1.39 10.16 -9.01
CA LEU A 36 2.57 10.47 -8.20
C LEU A 36 3.38 11.66 -8.75
N LYS A 37 3.24 11.96 -10.06
CA LYS A 37 3.92 13.09 -10.70
C LYS A 37 3.18 14.41 -10.54
N GLU A 38 1.93 14.40 -10.05
CA GLU A 38 1.12 15.60 -9.92
C GLU A 38 1.69 16.58 -8.88
N PRO A 39 1.74 17.90 -9.15
CA PRO A 39 2.36 18.87 -8.25
C PRO A 39 1.79 18.90 -6.83
N PHE A 40 0.50 18.61 -6.66
CA PHE A 40 -0.13 18.58 -5.33
C PHE A 40 0.20 17.30 -4.55
N VAL A 41 0.40 16.19 -5.25
CA VAL A 41 0.76 14.89 -4.64
C VAL A 41 2.18 14.96 -4.09
N ARG A 42 3.11 15.57 -4.84
CA ARG A 42 4.52 15.74 -4.42
C ARG A 42 4.74 16.55 -3.14
N LYS A 43 3.71 17.20 -2.59
CA LYS A 43 3.78 17.87 -1.28
C LYS A 43 3.66 16.88 -0.11
N HIS A 44 3.10 15.71 -0.36
CA HIS A 44 2.91 14.65 0.61
C HIS A 44 4.04 13.63 0.51
N ALA A 45 4.37 13.00 1.64
CA ALA A 45 5.09 11.74 1.56
C ALA A 45 4.20 10.73 0.82
N THR A 46 4.79 9.88 -0.03
CA THR A 46 4.02 8.88 -0.79
C THR A 46 4.62 7.49 -0.65
N LEU A 47 3.74 6.50 -0.65
CA LEU A 47 4.07 5.08 -0.63
C LEU A 47 3.10 4.34 -1.56
N ALA A 48 3.56 3.93 -2.74
CA ALA A 48 2.82 3.02 -3.62
C ALA A 48 3.46 1.64 -3.56
N ILE A 49 2.72 0.62 -3.14
CA ILE A 49 3.25 -0.73 -2.94
C ILE A 49 2.74 -1.70 -4.00
N ASP A 50 3.52 -2.74 -4.28
CA ASP A 50 3.01 -3.98 -4.86
C ASP A 50 2.48 -4.88 -3.74
N PHE A 51 1.23 -5.33 -3.84
CA PHE A 51 0.73 -6.36 -2.92
C PHE A 51 1.56 -7.65 -3.02
N LEU A 52 1.65 -8.43 -1.95
CA LEU A 52 2.29 -9.76 -1.98
C LEU A 52 1.66 -10.60 -3.09
N GLY A 53 2.51 -11.29 -3.86
CA GLY A 53 2.12 -12.03 -5.06
C GLY A 53 1.90 -11.21 -6.32
N PHE A 54 2.13 -9.89 -6.29
CA PHE A 54 2.03 -9.01 -7.45
C PHE A 54 3.34 -8.25 -7.70
N GLY A 55 3.54 -7.84 -8.96
CA GLY A 55 4.67 -7.01 -9.36
C GLY A 55 6.02 -7.58 -8.93
N GLU A 56 6.78 -6.77 -8.21
CA GLU A 56 8.11 -7.12 -7.70
C GLU A 56 8.08 -7.58 -6.22
N SER A 57 6.89 -7.68 -5.62
CA SER A 57 6.72 -8.23 -4.27
C SER A 57 6.86 -9.75 -4.25
N SER A 58 7.25 -10.26 -3.08
CA SER A 58 7.42 -11.70 -2.87
C SER A 58 6.13 -12.47 -3.10
N VAL A 59 6.27 -13.69 -3.63
CA VAL A 59 5.20 -14.71 -3.60
C VAL A 59 5.43 -15.56 -2.37
N SER A 60 4.39 -15.76 -1.56
CA SER A 60 4.45 -16.58 -0.35
C SER A 60 3.41 -17.69 -0.39
N HIS A 61 3.81 -18.89 0.01
CA HIS A 61 2.91 -20.04 0.16
C HIS A 61 2.13 -20.01 1.48
N ASP A 62 2.64 -19.26 2.46
CA ASP A 62 2.03 -19.10 3.79
C ASP A 62 1.04 -17.92 3.84
N PHE A 63 0.88 -17.20 2.72
CA PHE A 63 -0.05 -16.09 2.56
C PHE A 63 -1.31 -16.57 1.83
N ASP A 64 -2.50 -16.35 2.41
CA ASP A 64 -3.76 -16.88 1.85
C ASP A 64 -4.40 -15.97 0.79
N TYR A 65 -3.80 -14.82 0.49
CA TYR A 65 -4.27 -13.81 -0.46
C TYR A 65 -5.72 -13.35 -0.22
N SER A 66 -6.19 -13.42 1.02
CA SER A 66 -7.47 -12.84 1.43
C SER A 66 -7.34 -11.33 1.62
N ILE A 67 -8.47 -10.60 1.55
CA ILE A 67 -8.51 -9.15 1.85
C ILE A 67 -7.94 -8.86 3.24
N SER A 68 -8.21 -9.74 4.22
CA SER A 68 -7.71 -9.57 5.58
C SER A 68 -6.20 -9.76 5.68
N SER A 69 -5.62 -10.72 4.96
CA SER A 69 -4.17 -10.91 4.92
C SER A 69 -3.46 -9.77 4.19
N PHE A 70 -4.03 -9.24 3.11
CA PHE A 70 -3.51 -8.03 2.47
C PHE A 70 -3.54 -6.83 3.43
N ALA A 71 -4.64 -6.64 4.17
CA ALA A 71 -4.72 -5.58 5.17
C ALA A 71 -3.66 -5.75 6.26
N CYS A 72 -3.49 -6.96 6.80
CA CYS A 72 -2.45 -7.26 7.79
C CYS A 72 -1.03 -6.94 7.28
N ALA A 73 -0.72 -7.37 6.04
CA ALA A 73 0.58 -7.07 5.43
C ALA A 73 0.82 -5.56 5.25
N VAL A 74 -0.22 -4.78 4.90
CA VAL A 74 -0.12 -3.32 4.81
C VAL A 74 0.04 -2.68 6.19
N GLU A 75 -0.69 -3.16 7.19
CA GLU A 75 -0.58 -2.69 8.57
C GLU A 75 0.85 -2.87 9.11
N GLU A 76 1.48 -4.02 8.87
CA GLU A 76 2.89 -4.26 9.26
C GLU A 76 3.85 -3.23 8.62
N ILE A 77 3.59 -2.79 7.39
CA ILE A 77 4.40 -1.78 6.70
C ILE A 77 4.17 -0.39 7.30
N LEU A 78 2.93 -0.08 7.72
CA LEU A 78 2.53 1.26 8.18
C LEU A 78 2.72 1.48 9.69
N HIS A 79 2.68 0.43 10.50
CA HIS A 79 2.83 0.50 11.96
C HIS A 79 4.03 1.34 12.45
N PRO A 80 5.21 1.32 11.78
CA PRO A 80 6.34 2.17 12.18
C PRO A 80 6.19 3.67 11.85
N ARG A 81 5.18 4.06 11.06
CA ARG A 81 5.10 5.36 10.37
C ARG A 81 3.89 6.22 10.78
N ALA A 82 3.00 5.74 11.66
CA ALA A 82 1.64 6.30 11.77
C ALA A 82 1.44 7.33 12.90
N SER A 83 1.22 8.58 12.52
CA SER A 83 0.36 9.51 13.27
C SER A 83 -0.83 10.02 12.44
N ALA A 84 -0.76 9.96 11.10
CA ALA A 84 -1.89 10.07 10.18
C ALA A 84 -1.49 9.61 8.76
N VAL A 85 -2.29 8.75 8.14
CA VAL A 85 -2.13 8.32 6.73
C VAL A 85 -3.42 8.53 5.96
N VAL A 86 -3.31 8.71 4.64
CA VAL A 86 -4.45 8.70 3.71
C VAL A 86 -4.31 7.49 2.80
N LEU A 87 -5.33 6.64 2.78
CA LEU A 87 -5.37 5.44 1.93
C LEU A 87 -6.05 5.76 0.59
N ILE A 88 -5.36 5.47 -0.52
CA ILE A 88 -5.88 5.57 -1.88
C ILE A 88 -5.93 4.16 -2.47
N GLY A 89 -7.13 3.56 -2.45
CA GLY A 89 -7.34 2.18 -2.92
C GLY A 89 -8.10 2.10 -4.23
N HIS A 90 -7.57 1.33 -5.20
CA HIS A 90 -8.27 1.00 -6.45
C HIS A 90 -8.75 -0.47 -6.44
N SER A 91 -10.05 -0.70 -6.66
CA SER A 91 -10.63 -2.07 -6.72
C SER A 91 -10.30 -2.89 -5.46
N LEU A 92 -9.51 -3.97 -5.58
CA LEU A 92 -8.98 -4.75 -4.43
C LEU A 92 -8.34 -3.83 -3.38
N GLY A 93 -7.52 -2.86 -3.79
CA GLY A 93 -6.91 -1.92 -2.88
C GLY A 93 -7.92 -1.08 -2.10
N GLY A 94 -9.10 -0.81 -2.65
CA GLY A 94 -10.20 -0.16 -1.93
C GLY A 94 -10.83 -1.06 -0.87
N MET A 95 -10.98 -2.35 -1.16
CA MET A 95 -11.44 -3.34 -0.18
C MET A 95 -10.44 -3.51 0.97
N VAL A 96 -9.14 -3.56 0.65
CA VAL A 96 -8.06 -3.62 1.63
C VAL A 96 -8.02 -2.34 2.48
N ALA A 97 -8.14 -1.17 1.87
CA ALA A 97 -8.21 0.10 2.60
C ALA A 97 -9.39 0.16 3.57
N THR A 98 -10.57 -0.32 3.13
CA THR A 98 -11.75 -0.39 4.00
C THR A 98 -11.51 -1.32 5.19
N ARG A 99 -10.91 -2.49 4.93
CA ARG A 99 -10.58 -3.47 5.97
C ARG A 99 -9.59 -2.95 7.01
N LEU A 100 -8.62 -2.11 6.60
CA LEU A 100 -7.67 -1.43 7.50
C LEU A 100 -8.35 -0.42 8.42
N LEU A 101 -9.34 0.32 7.92
CA LEU A 101 -10.11 1.25 8.76
C LEU A 101 -10.90 0.51 9.85
N GLU A 102 -11.34 -0.72 9.57
CA GLU A 102 -12.03 -1.57 10.55
C GLU A 102 -11.08 -2.15 11.62
N SER A 103 -9.78 -2.30 11.33
CA SER A 103 -8.80 -2.82 12.30
C SER A 103 -8.24 -1.75 13.25
N GLY A 104 -8.59 -0.48 13.05
CA GLY A 104 -8.19 0.62 13.95
C GLY A 104 -6.85 1.26 13.60
N LEU A 105 -6.42 1.15 12.33
CA LEU A 105 -5.34 1.96 11.76
C LEU A 105 -5.74 3.45 11.68
#